data_AF-A0A2S9F0T7-F1
#
_entry.id   AF-A0A2S9F0T7-F1
#
_cell.length_a   1.000
_cell.length_b   1.000
_cell.length_c   1.000
_cell.angle_alpha   90.00
_cell.angle_beta   90.00
_cell.angle_gamma   90.00
#
_symmetry.space_group_name_H-M   'P 1'
#
loop_
_entity.id
_entity.type
_entity.pdbx_description
1 polymer ?
#
loop_
_entity_poly.entity_id
_entity_poly.type
_entity_poly.pdbx_seq_one_letter_code
_entity_poly.pdbx_strand_id
1 'polypeptide(L)'
;MDWVWSALHLDDGTHIHGVQILIPGTPPLSVGYVQREGAPLAELSRVTAQTTFADNGLPVSADLVYGDIGARIEVRGHAPVLLTSPDGRVSRFPRAWGSVTTADGRTGTGWIEWNRSTDQVV
;
A
#
# COMPACT_ATOMS: atom_id res chain seq x y z
N MET A 1 -15.88 -0.01 0.20
CA MET A 1 -14.78 0.03 1.19
C MET A 1 -13.51 -0.18 0.40
N ASP A 2 -12.54 0.71 0.57
CA ASP A 2 -11.25 0.61 -0.10
C ASP A 2 -10.15 0.41 0.95
N TRP A 3 -9.06 -0.21 0.52
CA TRP A 3 -7.85 -0.27 1.34
C TRP A 3 -6.60 -0.26 0.48
N VAL A 4 -5.51 0.23 1.07
CA VAL A 4 -4.16 0.11 0.52
C VAL A 4 -3.31 -0.59 1.56
N TRP A 5 -2.75 -1.73 1.17
CA TRP A 5 -1.80 -2.51 1.95
C TRP A 5 -0.40 -2.32 1.37
N SER A 6 0.61 -2.29 2.23
CA SER A 6 2.01 -2.21 1.84
C SER A 6 2.92 -2.93 2.82
N ALA A 7 3.98 -3.53 2.30
CA ALA A 7 5.10 -4.07 3.07
C ALA A 7 6.42 -3.66 2.41
N LEU A 8 7.25 -2.93 3.15
CA LEU A 8 8.52 -2.38 2.67
C LEU A 8 9.67 -3.00 3.46
N HIS A 9 10.78 -3.22 2.77
CA HIS A 9 12.07 -3.59 3.36
C HIS A 9 13.09 -2.57 2.87
N LEU A 10 13.60 -1.76 3.79
CA LEU A 10 14.66 -0.79 3.53
C LEU A 10 16.04 -1.45 3.67
N ASP A 11 17.02 -0.94 2.94
CA ASP A 11 18.37 -1.49 2.89
C ASP A 11 19.12 -1.38 4.23
N ASP A 12 18.64 -0.52 5.14
CA ASP A 12 19.14 -0.38 6.52
C ASP A 12 18.55 -1.43 7.50
N GLY A 13 17.85 -2.45 6.97
CA GLY A 13 17.21 -3.50 7.76
C GLY A 13 15.86 -3.11 8.36
N THR A 14 15.36 -1.89 8.10
CA THR A 14 14.01 -1.48 8.54
C THR A 14 12.92 -2.20 7.73
N HIS A 15 12.01 -2.87 8.44
CA HIS A 15 10.80 -3.47 7.89
C HIS A 15 9.59 -2.62 8.25
N ILE A 16 8.71 -2.38 7.29
CA ILE A 16 7.49 -1.58 7.47
C ILE A 16 6.31 -2.36 6.92
N HIS A 17 5.23 -2.41 7.67
CA HIS A 17 3.95 -2.94 7.21
C HIS A 17 2.86 -1.92 7.52
N GLY A 18 1.99 -1.62 6.55
CA GLY A 18 0.90 -0.68 6.79
C GLY A 18 -0.31 -0.91 5.91
N VAL A 19 -1.47 -0.71 6.52
CA VAL A 19 -2.78 -0.75 5.87
C VAL A 19 -3.50 0.55 6.17
N GLN A 20 -3.92 1.25 5.13
CA GLN A 20 -4.93 2.30 5.22
C GLN A 20 -6.28 1.71 4.81
N ILE A 21 -7.31 1.90 5.62
CA ILE A 21 -8.68 1.45 5.35
C ILE A 21 -9.59 2.67 5.29
N LEU A 22 -10.36 2.76 4.20
CA LEU A 22 -11.33 3.83 3.95
C LEU A 22 -12.73 3.24 3.83
N ILE A 23 -13.56 3.52 4.84
CA ILE A 23 -14.98 3.14 4.89
C ILE A 23 -15.81 4.42 4.74
N PRO A 24 -16.73 4.50 3.76
CA PRO A 24 -17.59 5.67 3.60
C PRO A 24 -18.30 6.03 4.92
N GLY A 25 -18.26 7.32 5.28
CA GLY A 25 -18.91 7.83 6.50
C GLY A 25 -18.17 7.54 7.82
N THR A 26 -16.98 6.94 7.79
CA THR A 26 -16.16 6.66 8.99
C THR A 26 -14.78 7.32 8.86
N PRO A 27 -14.14 7.78 9.96
CA PRO A 27 -12.75 8.19 9.93
C PRO A 27 -11.83 7.09 9.37
N PRO A 28 -10.72 7.44 8.69
CA PRO A 28 -9.75 6.45 8.22
C PRO A 28 -9.25 5.56 9.36
N LEU A 29 -9.16 4.26 9.09
CA LEU A 29 -8.57 3.28 10.01
C LEU A 29 -7.19 2.88 9.52
N SER A 30 -6.32 2.50 10.45
CA SER A 30 -4.94 2.10 10.15
C SER A 30 -4.53 0.90 10.97
N VAL A 31 -3.74 0.02 10.37
CA VAL A 31 -3.09 -1.11 11.03
C VAL A 31 -1.69 -1.22 10.47
N GLY A 32 -0.66 -1.32 11.30
CA GLY A 32 0.70 -1.44 10.80
C GLY A 32 1.76 -1.42 11.87
N TYR A 33 3.01 -1.57 11.44
CA TYR A 33 4.17 -1.49 12.29
C TYR A 33 5.42 -1.04 11.52
N VAL A 34 6.40 -0.59 12.28
CA VAL A 34 7.79 -0.40 11.85
C VAL A 34 8.69 -1.24 12.76
N GLN A 35 9.59 -1.99 12.18
CA GLN A 35 10.63 -2.73 12.89
C GLN A 35 11.99 -2.31 12.35
N ARG A 36 12.75 -1.55 13.15
CA ARG A 36 14.14 -1.20 12.83
C ARG A 36 15.07 -2.38 13.16
N GLU A 37 16.21 -2.44 12.51
CA GLU A 37 17.20 -3.49 12.79
C GLU A 37 17.57 -3.52 14.28
N GLY A 38 17.52 -4.71 14.88
CA GLY A 38 17.83 -4.91 16.31
C GLY A 38 16.81 -4.34 17.29
N ALA A 39 15.72 -3.71 16.83
CA ALA A 39 14.70 -3.13 17.68
C ALA A 39 13.41 -3.99 17.73
N PRO A 40 12.64 -3.93 18.84
CA PRO A 40 11.28 -4.45 18.86
C PRO A 40 10.39 -3.77 17.81
N LEU A 41 9.31 -4.47 17.45
CA LEU A 41 8.27 -3.94 16.60
C LEU A 41 7.55 -2.76 17.28
N ALA A 42 7.43 -1.64 16.57
CA ALA A 42 6.68 -0.46 16.99
C ALA A 42 5.38 -0.34 16.17
N GLU A 43 4.23 -0.33 16.85
CA GLU A 43 2.92 -0.21 16.21
C GLU A 43 2.69 1.18 15.61
N LEU A 44 2.01 1.23 14.46
CA LEU A 44 1.62 2.46 13.80
C LEU A 44 0.17 2.83 14.14
N SER A 45 -0.03 4.05 14.64
CA SER A 45 -1.37 4.61 14.85
C SER A 45 -1.99 5.20 13.58
N ARG A 46 -1.17 5.48 12.55
CA ARG A 46 -1.63 6.08 11.29
C ARG A 46 -0.79 5.63 10.10
N VAL A 47 -1.50 5.23 9.04
CA VAL A 47 -0.97 4.96 7.71
C VAL A 47 -1.81 5.71 6.68
N THR A 48 -1.16 6.43 5.77
CA THR A 48 -1.85 7.05 4.63
C THR A 48 -1.16 6.71 3.32
N ALA A 49 -1.94 6.52 2.27
CA ALA A 49 -1.46 6.29 0.92
C ALA A 49 -2.12 7.27 -0.07
N GLN A 50 -1.32 7.86 -0.96
CA GLN A 50 -1.77 8.62 -2.11
C GLN A 50 -1.21 7.96 -3.36
N THR A 51 -2.08 7.50 -4.24
CA THR A 51 -1.69 6.67 -5.40
C THR A 51 -1.78 7.47 -6.70
N THR A 52 -0.76 7.35 -7.54
CA THR A 52 -0.76 7.85 -8.91
C THR A 52 -1.05 6.68 -9.86
N PHE A 53 -1.99 6.88 -10.78
CA PHE A 53 -2.39 5.89 -11.78
C PHE A 53 -2.01 6.35 -13.18
N ALA A 54 -1.66 5.41 -14.05
CA ALA A 54 -1.56 5.63 -15.49
C ALA A 54 -2.94 5.60 -16.16
N ASP A 55 -2.99 6.00 -17.43
CA ASP A 55 -4.21 6.06 -18.24
C ASP A 55 -4.90 4.69 -18.41
N ASN A 56 -4.15 3.59 -18.26
CA ASN A 56 -4.68 2.23 -18.27
C ASN A 56 -5.30 1.78 -16.93
N GLY A 57 -5.35 2.68 -15.94
CA GLY A 57 -5.89 2.42 -14.61
C GLY A 57 -4.98 1.62 -13.67
N LEU A 58 -3.75 1.30 -14.07
CA LEU A 58 -2.76 0.65 -13.20
C LEU A 58 -1.99 1.68 -12.36
N PRO A 59 -1.68 1.37 -11.09
CA PRO A 59 -0.89 2.27 -10.24
C PRO A 59 0.57 2.30 -10.70
N VAL A 60 1.15 3.48 -10.84
CA VAL A 60 2.57 3.65 -11.22
C VAL A 60 3.45 4.05 -10.04
N SER A 61 2.86 4.68 -9.03
CA SER A 61 3.55 5.01 -7.78
C SER A 61 2.55 5.27 -6.65
N ALA A 62 3.03 5.22 -5.41
CA ALA A 62 2.30 5.75 -4.27
C ALA A 62 3.23 6.47 -3.28
N ASP A 63 2.74 7.58 -2.74
CA ASP A 63 3.33 8.27 -1.60
C ASP A 63 2.63 7.77 -0.33
N LEU A 64 3.42 7.29 0.62
CA LEU A 64 3.03 6.57 1.82
C LEU A 64 3.56 7.30 3.05
N VAL A 65 2.78 7.34 4.11
CA VAL A 65 3.23 7.86 5.42
C VAL A 65 2.92 6.84 6.50
N TYR A 66 3.96 6.47 7.26
CA TYR A 66 3.91 5.53 8.38
C TYR A 66 4.38 6.25 9.64
N GLY A 67 3.45 6.88 10.37
CA GLY A 67 3.83 7.75 11.48
C GLY A 67 4.70 8.92 11.00
N ASP A 68 5.98 8.89 11.37
CA ASP A 68 7.00 9.89 11.00
C ASP A 68 7.78 9.54 9.71
N ILE A 69 7.62 8.34 9.16
CA ILE A 69 8.34 7.89 7.97
C ILE A 69 7.49 8.16 6.72
N GLY A 70 7.91 9.13 5.91
CA GLY A 70 7.42 9.31 4.55
C GLY A 70 8.19 8.43 3.56
N ALA A 71 7.49 7.69 2.71
CA ALA A 71 8.07 6.83 1.69
C ALA A 71 7.35 6.96 0.36
N ARG A 72 8.08 6.82 -0.74
CA ARG A 72 7.53 6.70 -2.09
C ARG A 72 7.87 5.32 -2.62
N ILE A 73 6.88 4.61 -3.12
CA ILE A 73 7.09 3.40 -3.91
C ILE A 73 6.85 3.70 -5.40
N GLU A 74 7.83 3.36 -6.23
CA GLU A 74 7.72 3.40 -7.68
C GLU A 74 7.56 1.98 -8.22
N VAL A 75 6.47 1.74 -8.96
CA VAL A 75 6.14 0.39 -9.43
C VAL A 75 7.13 -0.07 -10.49
N ARG A 76 7.64 -1.29 -10.31
CA ARG A 76 8.58 -1.96 -11.23
C ARG A 76 8.03 -3.24 -11.83
N GLY A 77 7.09 -3.89 -11.15
CA GLY A 77 6.45 -5.11 -11.63
C GLY A 77 5.02 -5.20 -11.13
N HIS A 78 4.08 -5.44 -12.04
CA HIS A 78 2.69 -5.70 -11.71
C HIS A 78 2.45 -7.20 -11.58
N ALA A 79 1.74 -7.60 -10.52
CA ALA A 79 1.28 -8.96 -10.30
C ALA A 79 -0.20 -8.96 -9.81
N PRO A 80 -1.12 -8.34 -10.58
CA PRO A 80 -2.49 -8.09 -10.13
C PRO A 80 -3.27 -9.40 -9.97
N VAL A 81 -4.20 -9.40 -9.02
CA VAL A 81 -5.09 -10.54 -8.76
C VAL A 81 -6.51 -10.14 -9.17
N LEU A 82 -7.16 -11.00 -9.96
CA LEU A 82 -8.58 -10.91 -10.29
C LEU A 82 -9.31 -12.04 -9.57
N LEU A 83 -10.24 -11.70 -8.70
CA LEU A 83 -11.14 -12.68 -8.08
C LEU A 83 -12.53 -12.56 -8.71
N THR A 84 -13.08 -13.69 -9.11
CA THR A 84 -14.44 -13.80 -9.68
C THR A 84 -15.27 -14.74 -8.83
N SER A 85 -16.50 -14.36 -8.51
CA SER A 85 -17.45 -15.22 -7.81
C SER A 85 -18.42 -15.92 -8.78
N PRO A 86 -19.01 -17.06 -8.39
CA PRO A 86 -20.03 -17.74 -9.20
C PRO A 86 -21.26 -16.90 -9.52
N ASP A 87 -21.59 -15.90 -8.70
CA ASP A 87 -22.69 -14.96 -8.88
C ASP A 87 -22.31 -13.72 -9.72
N GLY A 88 -21.12 -13.72 -10.35
CA GLY A 88 -20.69 -12.71 -11.33
C GLY A 88 -20.00 -11.47 -10.76
N ARG A 89 -19.83 -11.37 -9.43
CA ARG A 89 -19.06 -10.27 -8.82
C ARG A 89 -17.58 -10.41 -9.11
N VAL A 90 -16.91 -9.26 -9.24
CA VAL A 90 -15.49 -9.16 -9.58
C VAL A 90 -14.78 -8.28 -8.55
N SER A 91 -13.66 -8.76 -8.03
CA SER A 91 -12.74 -7.96 -7.21
C SER A 91 -11.39 -7.86 -7.91
N ARG A 92 -10.92 -6.62 -8.07
CA ARG A 92 -9.63 -6.30 -8.68
C ARG A 92 -8.67 -5.87 -7.58
N PHE A 93 -7.57 -6.59 -7.47
CA PHE A 93 -6.47 -6.25 -6.60
C PHE A 93 -5.26 -5.90 -7.45
N PRO A 94 -5.11 -4.63 -7.90
CA PRO A 94 -3.81 -4.16 -8.30
C PRO A 94 -2.81 -4.52 -7.21
N ARG A 95 -1.77 -5.25 -7.57
CA ARG A 95 -0.68 -5.62 -6.69
C ARG A 95 0.60 -5.41 -7.46
N ALA A 96 1.56 -4.79 -6.82
CA ALA A 96 2.80 -4.41 -7.46
C ALA A 96 3.98 -4.53 -6.50
N TRP A 97 5.13 -4.84 -7.08
CA TRP A 97 6.43 -4.68 -6.45
C TRP A 97 7.10 -3.42 -7.00
N GLY A 98 7.87 -2.73 -6.16
CA GLY A 98 8.51 -1.48 -6.52
C GLY A 98 9.76 -1.14 -5.73
N SER A 99 10.50 -0.16 -6.23
CA SER A 99 11.60 0.47 -5.50
C SER A 99 11.05 1.52 -4.54
N VAL A 100 11.66 1.62 -3.37
CA VAL A 100 11.24 2.53 -2.29
C VAL A 100 12.32 3.59 -2.07
N THR A 101 11.89 4.83 -1.84
CA THR A 101 12.74 5.90 -1.32
C THR A 101 11.99 6.62 -0.22
N THR A 102 12.63 6.84 0.92
CA THR A 102 12.07 7.61 2.03
C THR A 102 12.44 9.08 1.93
N ALA A 103 11.69 9.94 2.62
CA ALA A 103 11.95 11.38 2.65
C ALA A 103 13.31 11.74 3.26
N ASP A 104 13.85 10.88 4.13
CA ASP A 104 15.19 11.00 4.72
C ASP A 104 16.30 10.34 3.88
N GLY A 105 15.98 9.86 2.68
CA GLY A 105 16.94 9.37 1.69
C GLY A 105 17.30 7.89 1.77
N ARG A 106 16.68 7.10 2.65
CA ARG A 106 16.85 5.64 2.68
C ARG A 106 16.16 5.01 1.48
N THR A 107 16.68 3.86 1.07
CA THR A 107 16.21 3.12 -0.10
C THR A 107 15.79 1.72 0.29
N GLY A 108 15.07 1.06 -0.61
CA GLY A 108 14.71 -0.34 -0.45
C GLY A 108 13.74 -0.82 -1.51
N THR A 109 12.99 -1.85 -1.18
CA THR A 109 11.96 -2.42 -2.05
C THR A 109 10.71 -2.76 -1.26
N GLY A 110 9.59 -2.93 -1.95
CA GLY A 110 8.36 -3.26 -1.27
C GLY A 110 7.28 -3.79 -2.19
N TRP A 111 6.26 -4.36 -1.55
CA TRP A 111 5.00 -4.71 -2.17
C TRP A 111 3.92 -3.73 -1.74
N ILE A 112 3.00 -3.46 -2.65
CA ILE A 112 1.82 -2.64 -2.42
C ILE A 112 0.63 -3.26 -3.15
N GLU A 113 -0.52 -3.27 -2.49
CA GLU A 113 -1.76 -3.82 -2.99
C GLU A 113 -2.92 -2.88 -2.69
N TRP A 114 -3.84 -2.77 -3.65
CA TRP A 114 -5.02 -1.93 -3.55
C TRP A 114 -6.25 -2.80 -3.65
N ASN A 115 -7.18 -2.64 -2.72
CA ASN A 115 -8.57 -3.02 -2.98
C ASN A 115 -9.34 -1.80 -3.42
N ARG A 116 -9.88 -1.88 -4.63
CA ARG A 116 -10.76 -0.88 -5.19
C ARG A 116 -12.12 -1.52 -5.39
N SER A 117 -13.04 -1.22 -4.49
CA SER A 117 -14.43 -1.61 -4.64
C SER A 117 -15.10 -0.58 -5.53
N THR A 118 -15.09 -0.77 -6.85
CA THR A 118 -15.97 0.00 -7.73
C THR A 118 -17.38 -0.58 -7.60
N ASP A 119 -18.36 0.25 -7.24
CA ASP A 119 -19.75 -0.07 -7.57
C ASP A 119 -19.79 -0.29 -9.09
N GLN A 120 -20.17 -1.49 -9.52
CA GLN A 120 -20.36 -1.78 -10.93
C GLN A 120 -21.55 -0.93 -11.40
N VAL A 121 -21.28 0.23 -11.98
CA VAL A 121 -22.25 0.86 -12.87
C VAL A 121 -22.00 0.25 -14.24
N VAL A 122 -22.84 -0.72 -14.57
CA VAL A 122 -23.03 -1.28 -15.92
C VAL A 122 -23.63 -0.21 -16.82
#